data_AF-A0A934KWN8-F1
#
_entry.id   AF-A0A934KWN8-F1
#
_cell.length_a   1.000
_cell.length_b   1.000
_cell.length_c   1.000
_cell.angle_alpha   90.00
_cell.angle_beta   90.00
_cell.angle_gamma   90.00
#
_symmetry.space_group_name_H-M   'P 1'
#
loop_
_entity.id
_entity.type
_entity.pdbx_description
1 polymer ?
#
loop_
_entity_poly.entity_id
_entity_poly.type
_entity_poly.pdbx_seq_one_letter_code
_entity_poly.pdbx_strand_id
1 'polypeptide(L)'
;EAARPVGYAGKGAYGASKASQYMLPTGLVIAAFIIYHLAHFTALLPGINGVGDFSKLTTTLNRERVPDVYAMMVLGLQVPWVCLFYLVAQAMLFTHLSHGLSAMFQSLGFRDHVWWPRIQLFAKGASIALLIGYSIIPVAIYLRIVGSDYVERKKYDLKAATEKPAPALVAVQGKEAK
;
A
#
# COMPACT_ATOMS: atom_id res chain seq x y z
N GLU A 1 -18.95 27.75 -29.01
CA GLU A 1 -18.38 29.10 -28.82
C GLU A 1 -17.32 29.02 -27.73
N ALA A 2 -16.03 29.03 -28.11
CA ALA A 2 -14.93 29.02 -27.16
C ALA A 2 -14.78 30.43 -26.60
N ALA A 3 -15.00 30.59 -25.29
CA ALA A 3 -15.28 31.88 -24.66
C ALA A 3 -14.15 32.93 -24.70
N ARG A 4 -12.95 32.63 -25.25
CA ARG A 4 -11.88 33.63 -25.45
C ARG A 4 -10.94 33.31 -26.62
N PRO A 5 -10.71 34.25 -27.56
CA PRO A 5 -9.77 34.11 -28.68
C PRO A 5 -8.32 34.49 -28.36
N VAL A 6 -8.03 35.05 -27.17
CA VAL A 6 -6.67 35.42 -26.74
C VAL A 6 -6.31 34.69 -25.44
N GLY A 7 -5.27 33.85 -25.51
CA GLY A 7 -4.68 33.19 -24.35
C GLY A 7 -3.94 34.22 -23.46
N TYR A 8 -3.86 33.94 -22.16
CA TYR A 8 -3.17 34.80 -21.20
C TYR A 8 -1.72 35.06 -21.64
N ALA A 9 -1.36 36.34 -21.80
CA ALA A 9 0.01 36.76 -22.05
C ALA A 9 0.83 36.63 -20.76
N GLY A 10 1.49 35.48 -20.58
CA GLY A 10 2.38 35.23 -19.46
C GLY A 10 2.82 33.77 -19.44
N LYS A 11 4.02 33.47 -19.93
CA LYS A 11 4.65 32.15 -19.78
C LYS A 11 5.11 31.97 -18.33
N GLY A 12 4.17 31.66 -17.45
CA GLY A 12 4.42 31.40 -16.03
C GLY A 12 3.30 31.95 -15.18
N ALA A 13 2.71 31.10 -14.35
CA ALA A 13 1.78 31.53 -13.32
C ALA A 13 2.50 32.48 -12.36
N TYR A 14 2.39 33.79 -12.62
CA TYR A 14 2.82 34.84 -11.70
C TYR A 14 2.06 34.66 -10.39
N GLY A 15 2.69 34.01 -9.40
CA GLY A 15 2.14 33.81 -8.05
C GLY A 15 2.07 32.36 -7.56
N ALA A 16 2.27 31.35 -8.42
CA ALA A 16 2.30 29.97 -7.95
C ALA A 16 3.68 29.63 -7.36
N SER A 17 3.78 29.63 -6.03
CA SER A 17 4.91 29.02 -5.32
C SER A 17 5.14 27.60 -5.87
N LYS A 18 6.41 27.18 -6.04
CA LYS A 18 6.77 25.81 -6.44
C LYS A 18 6.03 24.75 -5.60
N ALA A 19 5.72 25.06 -4.34
CA ALA A 19 4.92 24.20 -3.47
C ALA A 19 3.49 23.95 -3.99
N SER A 20 2.82 24.95 -4.57
CA SER A 20 1.48 24.82 -5.14
C SER A 20 1.49 23.99 -6.44
N GLN A 21 2.58 24.04 -7.19
CA GLN A 21 2.71 23.27 -8.44
C GLN A 21 2.82 21.76 -8.20
N TYR A 22 3.38 21.34 -7.06
CA TYR A 22 3.49 19.92 -6.70
C TYR A 22 2.25 19.36 -5.97
N MET A 23 1.34 20.19 -5.45
CA MET A 23 0.16 19.73 -4.70
C MET A 23 -0.80 18.89 -5.55
N LEU A 24 -1.13 19.35 -6.76
CA LEU A 24 -2.07 18.66 -7.65
C LEU A 24 -1.50 17.34 -8.23
N PRO A 25 -0.27 17.29 -8.78
CA PRO A 25 0.28 16.04 -9.29
C PRO A 25 0.54 15.01 -8.17
N THR A 26 1.04 15.43 -7.00
CA THR A 26 1.21 14.49 -5.87
C THR A 26 -0.13 13.94 -5.38
N GLY A 27 -1.17 14.78 -5.29
CA GLY A 27 -2.53 14.35 -4.94
C GLY A 27 -3.08 13.31 -5.92
N LEU A 28 -2.87 13.49 -7.23
CA LEU A 28 -3.33 12.56 -8.25
C LEU A 28 -2.57 11.21 -8.18
N VAL A 29 -1.27 11.24 -7.91
CA VAL A 29 -0.48 10.02 -7.68
C VAL A 29 -0.96 9.28 -6.43
N ILE A 30 -1.30 10.00 -5.36
CA ILE A 30 -1.85 9.39 -4.14
C ILE A 30 -3.21 8.73 -4.42
N ALA A 31 -4.09 9.37 -5.19
CA ALA A 31 -5.36 8.76 -5.58
C ALA A 31 -5.16 7.47 -6.38
N ALA A 32 -4.24 7.48 -7.34
CA ALA A 32 -3.86 6.28 -8.09
C ALA A 32 -3.26 5.19 -7.17
N PHE A 33 -2.42 5.59 -6.21
CA PHE A 33 -1.87 4.68 -5.21
C PHE A 33 -2.95 4.04 -4.34
N ILE A 34 -3.97 4.78 -3.90
CA ILE A 34 -5.09 4.23 -3.11
C ILE A 34 -5.87 3.20 -3.93
N ILE A 35 -6.18 3.51 -5.19
CA ILE A 35 -6.88 2.57 -6.09
C ILE A 35 -6.05 1.29 -6.23
N TYR A 36 -4.75 1.43 -6.52
CA TYR A 36 -3.85 0.29 -6.62
C TYR A 36 -3.74 -0.49 -5.31
N HIS A 37 -3.64 0.19 -4.16
CA HIS A 37 -3.54 -0.42 -2.84
C HIS A 37 -4.76 -1.29 -2.52
N LEU A 38 -5.96 -0.76 -2.77
CA LEU A 38 -7.20 -1.50 -2.59
C LEU A 38 -7.32 -2.65 -3.60
N ALA A 39 -6.94 -2.43 -4.86
CA ALA A 39 -6.93 -3.48 -5.87
C ALA A 39 -6.00 -4.65 -5.49
N HIS A 40 -4.83 -4.33 -4.94
CA HIS A 40 -3.77 -5.27 -4.58
C HIS A 40 -4.12 -6.09 -3.33
N PHE A 41 -4.47 -5.43 -2.21
CA PHE A 41 -4.68 -6.11 -0.92
C PHE A 41 -6.15 -6.36 -0.56
N THR A 42 -7.10 -5.60 -1.10
CA THR A 42 -8.54 -5.74 -0.77
C THR A 42 -9.29 -6.54 -1.83
N ALA A 43 -9.16 -6.19 -3.10
CA ALA A 43 -9.84 -6.88 -4.19
C ALA A 43 -9.11 -8.14 -4.68
N LEU A 44 -7.88 -8.38 -4.17
CA LEU A 44 -7.07 -9.57 -4.45
C LEU A 44 -6.85 -9.84 -5.94
N LEU A 45 -6.82 -8.79 -6.77
CA LEU A 45 -6.82 -8.93 -8.23
C LEU A 45 -5.56 -9.67 -8.72
N PRO A 46 -5.66 -10.92 -9.22
CA PRO A 46 -4.49 -11.77 -9.47
C PRO A 46 -3.51 -11.18 -10.48
N GLY A 47 -4.01 -10.38 -11.44
CA GLY A 47 -3.20 -9.75 -12.48
C GLY A 47 -2.29 -8.62 -12.00
N ILE A 48 -2.51 -8.08 -10.80
CA ILE A 48 -1.78 -6.91 -10.28
C ILE A 48 -0.70 -7.33 -9.26
N ASN A 49 -0.85 -8.52 -8.68
CA ASN A 49 -0.08 -8.99 -7.53
C ASN A 49 1.34 -9.48 -7.90
N GLY A 50 1.56 -9.90 -9.14
CA GLY A 50 2.89 -10.35 -9.62
C GLY A 50 3.38 -11.72 -9.09
N VAL A 51 2.72 -12.29 -8.07
CA VAL A 51 3.11 -13.56 -7.41
C VAL A 51 2.04 -14.65 -7.45
N GLY A 52 0.83 -14.35 -7.94
CA GLY A 52 -0.27 -15.31 -8.09
C GLY A 52 -1.57 -14.89 -7.38
N ASP A 53 -2.49 -15.85 -7.24
CA ASP A 53 -3.81 -15.62 -6.67
C ASP A 53 -3.77 -15.64 -5.13
N PHE A 54 -3.89 -14.45 -4.53
CA PHE A 54 -3.92 -14.26 -3.08
C PHE A 54 -5.16 -14.89 -2.43
N SER A 55 -6.22 -15.19 -3.18
CA SER A 55 -7.42 -15.86 -2.67
C SER A 55 -7.13 -17.28 -2.14
N LYS A 56 -6.02 -17.89 -2.58
CA LYS A 56 -5.58 -19.21 -2.13
C LYS A 56 -4.84 -19.17 -0.81
N LEU A 57 -4.37 -17.99 -0.38
CA LEU A 57 -3.67 -17.80 0.89
C LEU A 57 -4.71 -17.66 2.00
N THR A 58 -5.02 -18.78 2.64
CA THR A 58 -5.93 -18.82 3.79
C THR A 58 -5.26 -19.42 5.01
N THR A 59 -5.62 -18.94 6.19
CA THR A 59 -5.21 -19.49 7.48
C THR A 59 -6.43 -19.79 8.34
N THR A 60 -6.31 -20.73 9.27
CA THR A 60 -7.39 -21.06 10.21
C THR A 60 -7.21 -20.22 11.47
N LEU A 61 -8.13 -19.31 11.74
CA LEU A 61 -8.17 -18.53 12.97
C LEU A 61 -9.49 -18.85 13.67
N ASN A 62 -9.45 -19.26 14.94
CA ASN A 62 -10.64 -19.56 15.74
C ASN A 62 -11.63 -20.56 15.07
N ARG A 63 -11.10 -21.60 14.40
CA ARG A 63 -11.86 -22.62 13.63
C ARG A 63 -12.55 -22.11 12.36
N GLU A 64 -12.33 -20.87 11.96
CA GLU A 64 -12.80 -20.33 10.69
C GLU A 64 -11.65 -20.14 9.70
N ARG A 65 -11.94 -20.35 8.41
CA ARG A 65 -10.98 -20.16 7.33
C ARG A 65 -11.01 -18.70 6.91
N VAL A 66 -9.95 -17.97 7.22
CA VAL A 66 -9.81 -16.54 6.91
C VAL A 66 -8.65 -16.28 5.94
N PRO A 67 -8.69 -15.20 5.14
CA PRO A 67 -7.56 -14.80 4.30
C PRO A 67 -6.30 -14.52 5.13
N ASP A 68 -5.15 -15.01 4.67
CA ASP A 68 -3.85 -14.83 5.33
C ASP A 68 -3.19 -13.53 4.87
N VAL A 69 -3.61 -12.42 5.49
CA VAL A 69 -3.14 -11.06 5.16
C VAL A 69 -1.63 -10.93 5.33
N TYR A 70 -1.04 -11.65 6.31
CA TYR A 70 0.40 -11.60 6.54
C TYR A 70 1.18 -12.25 5.38
N ALA A 71 0.77 -13.45 4.95
CA ALA A 71 1.37 -14.09 3.78
C ALA A 71 1.24 -13.22 2.52
N MET A 72 0.07 -12.61 2.30
CA MET A 72 -0.18 -11.73 1.16
C MET A 72 0.74 -10.51 1.16
N MET A 73 0.88 -9.83 2.30
CA MET A 73 1.74 -8.66 2.43
C MET A 73 3.21 -9.00 2.16
N VAL A 74 3.71 -10.09 2.74
CA VAL A 74 5.11 -10.51 2.56
C VAL A 74 5.37 -10.91 1.11
N LEU A 75 4.48 -11.70 0.50
CA LEU A 75 4.62 -12.14 -0.89
C LEU A 75 4.51 -10.98 -1.88
N GLY A 76 3.55 -10.08 -1.70
CA GLY A 76 3.35 -8.92 -2.59
C GLY A 76 4.53 -7.95 -2.54
N LEU A 77 5.09 -7.67 -1.36
CA LEU A 77 6.22 -6.74 -1.21
C LEU A 77 7.59 -7.35 -1.54
N GLN A 78 7.70 -8.67 -1.70
CA GLN A 78 8.91 -9.30 -2.24
C GLN A 78 9.08 -9.04 -3.74
N VAL A 79 8.01 -8.64 -4.44
CA VAL A 79 8.07 -8.32 -5.87
C VAL A 79 8.76 -6.96 -6.05
N PRO A 80 9.87 -6.87 -6.81
CA PRO A 80 10.71 -5.67 -6.83
C PRO A 80 9.99 -4.44 -7.37
N TRP A 81 9.17 -4.58 -8.42
CA TRP A 81 8.43 -3.45 -8.98
C TRP A 81 7.31 -2.97 -8.06
N VAL A 82 6.66 -3.89 -7.33
CA VAL A 82 5.62 -3.56 -6.35
C VAL A 82 6.27 -2.80 -5.19
N CYS A 83 7.35 -3.33 -4.61
CA CYS A 83 8.08 -2.66 -3.54
C CYS A 83 8.51 -1.24 -3.94
N LEU A 84 9.11 -1.08 -5.12
CA LEU A 84 9.52 0.22 -5.64
C LEU A 84 8.33 1.18 -5.80
N PHE A 85 7.21 0.70 -6.36
CA PHE A 85 6.01 1.51 -6.52
C PHE A 85 5.48 2.00 -5.17
N TYR A 86 5.40 1.13 -4.15
CA TYR A 86 4.98 1.52 -2.81
C TYR A 86 5.92 2.56 -2.18
N LEU A 87 7.24 2.40 -2.32
CA LEU A 87 8.22 3.35 -1.79
C LEU A 87 8.10 4.74 -2.44
N VAL A 88 7.97 4.78 -3.77
CA VAL A 88 7.80 6.04 -4.51
C VAL A 88 6.47 6.70 -4.15
N ALA A 89 5.38 5.94 -4.12
CA ALA A 89 4.07 6.45 -3.74
C ALA A 89 4.06 6.98 -2.30
N GLN A 90 4.75 6.31 -1.38
CA GLN A 90 4.87 6.74 0.00
C GLN A 90 5.70 8.03 0.15
N ALA A 91 6.77 8.19 -0.63
CA ALA A 91 7.52 9.45 -0.70
C ALA A 91 6.65 10.61 -1.21
N MET A 92 5.83 10.38 -2.26
CA MET A 92 4.89 11.39 -2.75
C MET A 92 3.76 11.68 -1.74
N LEU A 93 3.27 10.66 -1.03
CA LEU A 93 2.27 10.80 0.01
C LEU A 93 2.77 11.67 1.16
N PHE A 94 3.98 11.42 1.67
CA PHE A 94 4.50 12.17 2.82
C PHE A 94 4.97 13.58 2.45
N THR A 95 5.43 13.80 1.21
CA THR A 95 5.64 15.17 0.72
C THR A 95 4.32 15.94 0.64
N HIS A 96 3.26 15.33 0.09
CA HIS A 96 1.91 15.91 0.09
C HIS A 96 1.39 16.15 1.51
N LEU A 97 1.61 15.21 2.44
CA LEU A 97 1.20 15.34 3.84
C LEU A 97 1.88 16.53 4.52
N SER A 98 3.17 16.76 4.29
CA SER A 98 3.89 17.89 4.88
C SER A 98 3.29 19.24 4.47
N HIS A 99 2.85 19.34 3.23
CA HIS A 99 2.18 20.52 2.69
C HIS A 99 0.74 20.63 3.18
N GLY A 100 -0.02 19.53 3.15
CA GLY A 100 -1.40 19.46 3.62
C GLY A 100 -1.52 19.78 5.11
N LEU A 101 -0.61 19.28 5.94
CA LEU A 101 -0.58 19.56 7.37
C LEU A 101 -0.30 21.04 7.63
N SER A 102 0.66 21.63 6.93
CA SER A 102 0.93 23.07 7.00
C SER A 102 -0.28 23.91 6.55
N ALA A 103 -0.96 23.52 5.47
CA ALA A 103 -2.14 24.21 4.95
C ALA A 103 -3.37 24.06 5.87
N MET A 104 -3.53 22.91 6.52
CA MET A 104 -4.61 22.69 7.49
C MET A 104 -4.46 23.62 8.68
N PHE A 105 -3.26 23.72 9.27
CA PHE A 105 -3.00 24.66 10.36
C PHE A 105 -3.16 26.13 9.93
N GLN A 106 -2.85 26.44 8.67
CA GLN A 106 -3.17 27.75 8.10
C GLN A 106 -4.68 28.03 8.10
N SER A 107 -5.50 27.09 7.61
CA SER A 107 -6.96 27.24 7.55
C SER A 107 -7.62 27.32 8.92
N LEU A 108 -7.02 26.69 9.94
CA LEU A 108 -7.44 26.79 11.34
C LEU A 108 -7.09 28.13 11.99
N GLY A 109 -6.39 29.04 11.28
CA GLY A 109 -6.07 30.38 11.79
C GLY A 109 -4.75 30.49 12.54
N PHE A 110 -3.95 29.42 12.64
CA PHE A 110 -2.63 29.45 13.31
C PHE A 110 -1.52 30.12 12.47
N ARG A 111 -1.91 30.94 11.49
CA ARG A 111 -0.97 31.68 10.63
C ARG A 111 -0.54 32.97 11.32
N ASP A 112 0.45 32.86 12.18
CA ASP A 112 1.12 33.99 12.82
C ASP A 112 2.63 33.99 12.51
N HIS A 113 3.27 35.15 12.45
CA HIS A 113 4.69 35.30 12.11
C HIS A 113 5.63 34.50 13.02
N VAL A 114 5.26 34.30 14.29
CA VAL A 114 6.03 33.50 15.27
C VAL A 114 5.78 32.00 15.10
N TRP A 115 4.52 31.60 14.93
CA TRP A 115 4.11 30.19 14.95
C TRP A 115 4.26 29.50 13.59
N TRP A 116 4.13 30.25 12.50
CA TRP A 116 4.21 29.73 11.14
C TRP A 116 5.50 28.97 10.83
N PRO A 117 6.72 29.49 11.10
CA PRO A 117 7.95 28.73 10.84
C PRO A 117 8.04 27.45 11.67
N ARG A 118 7.50 27.44 12.90
CA ARG A 118 7.49 26.25 13.77
C ARG A 118 6.54 25.18 13.25
N ILE A 119 5.35 25.58 12.80
CA ILE A 119 4.36 24.68 12.19
C ILE A 119 4.91 24.06 10.91
N GLN A 120 5.57 24.86 10.06
CA GLN A 120 6.20 24.35 8.84
C GLN A 120 7.33 23.35 9.14
N LEU A 121 8.16 23.64 10.14
CA LEU A 121 9.21 22.71 10.56
C LEU A 121 8.62 21.42 11.14
N PHE A 122 7.60 21.53 11.99
CA PHE A 122 6.88 20.38 12.54
C PHE A 122 6.26 19.53 11.43
N ALA A 123 5.56 20.15 10.48
CA ALA A 123 4.91 19.42 9.39
C ALA A 123 5.91 18.67 8.50
N LYS A 124 7.06 19.29 8.21
CA LYS A 124 8.16 18.63 7.49
C LYS A 124 8.79 17.51 8.31
N GLY A 125 9.12 17.78 9.57
CA GLY A 125 9.76 16.81 10.47
C GLY A 125 8.89 15.58 10.72
N ALA A 126 7.61 15.78 11.04
CA ALA A 126 6.64 14.71 11.21
C ALA A 126 6.50 13.87 9.93
N SER A 127 6.43 14.51 8.76
CA SER A 127 6.30 13.79 7.49
C SER A 127 7.54 12.97 7.14
N ILE A 128 8.75 13.49 7.41
CA ILE A 128 10.01 12.74 7.22
C ILE A 128 10.09 11.56 8.19
N ALA A 129 9.75 11.77 9.46
CA ALA A 129 9.75 10.71 10.46
C ALA A 129 8.78 9.58 10.08
N LEU A 130 7.57 9.91 9.64
CA LEU A 130 6.60 8.92 9.16
C LEU A 130 7.08 8.24 7.86
N LEU A 131 7.66 8.98 6.91
CA LEU A 131 8.24 8.40 5.70
C LEU A 131 9.28 7.33 6.04
N ILE A 132 10.22 7.63 6.94
CA ILE A 132 11.24 6.67 7.37
C ILE A 132 10.57 5.47 8.05
N GLY A 133 9.71 5.73 9.04
CA GLY A 133 9.03 4.68 9.81
C GLY A 133 8.25 3.71 8.94
N TYR A 134 7.44 4.21 8.01
CA TYR A 134 6.65 3.37 7.13
C TYR A 134 7.47 2.74 5.99
N SER A 135 8.53 3.39 5.50
CA SER A 135 9.40 2.82 4.45
C SER A 135 10.24 1.65 4.95
N ILE A 136 10.53 1.57 6.25
CA ILE A 136 11.25 0.44 6.85
C ILE A 136 10.49 -0.88 6.63
N ILE A 137 9.16 -0.88 6.63
CA ILE A 137 8.33 -2.09 6.48
C ILE A 137 8.55 -2.76 5.11
N PRO A 138 8.28 -2.11 3.96
CA PRO A 138 8.50 -2.73 2.65
C PRO A 138 9.97 -3.05 2.40
N VAL A 139 10.91 -2.23 2.89
CA VAL A 139 12.36 -2.51 2.76
C VAL A 139 12.75 -3.77 3.53
N ALA A 140 12.31 -3.92 4.79
CA ALA A 140 12.63 -5.09 5.60
C ALA A 140 12.05 -6.39 5.03
N ILE A 141 10.84 -6.32 4.46
CA ILE A 141 10.19 -7.46 3.79
C ILE A 141 10.92 -7.81 2.49
N TYR A 142 11.26 -6.81 1.68
CA TYR A 142 11.97 -7.01 0.41
C TYR A 142 13.36 -7.63 0.63
N LEU A 143 14.09 -7.17 1.65
CA LEU A 143 15.36 -7.76 2.07
C LEU A 143 15.23 -9.14 2.76
N ARG A 144 14.01 -9.68 2.87
CA ARG A 144 13.71 -10.98 3.50
C ARG A 144 14.14 -11.08 4.96
N ILE A 145 14.34 -9.95 5.65
CA ILE A 145 14.62 -9.87 7.08
C ILE A 145 13.37 -10.28 7.89
N VAL A 146 12.18 -9.97 7.36
CA VAL A 146 10.89 -10.23 8.01
C VAL A 146 10.02 -11.11 7.11
N GLY A 147 9.45 -12.18 7.69
CA GLY A 147 8.36 -12.97 7.09
C GLY A 147 8.75 -13.97 6.00
N SER A 148 10.01 -14.00 5.57
CA SER A 148 10.51 -14.95 4.57
C SER A 148 10.28 -16.41 4.96
N ASP A 149 10.65 -16.78 6.19
CA ASP A 149 10.45 -18.14 6.73
C ASP A 149 8.98 -18.56 6.78
N TYR A 150 8.09 -17.62 7.11
CA TYR A 150 6.65 -17.89 7.18
C TYR A 150 6.07 -18.23 5.81
N VAL A 151 6.44 -17.43 4.81
CA VAL A 151 5.97 -17.61 3.44
C VAL A 151 6.49 -18.91 2.84
N GLU A 152 7.75 -19.27 3.09
CA GLU A 152 8.31 -20.53 2.59
C GLU A 152 7.60 -21.75 3.22
N ARG A 153 7.29 -21.71 4.52
CA ARG A 153 6.47 -22.73 5.19
C ARG A 153 5.07 -22.83 4.58
N LYS A 154 4.40 -21.70 4.37
CA LYS A 154 3.07 -21.66 3.74
C LYS A 154 3.07 -22.21 2.32
N LYS A 155 4.10 -21.91 1.52
CA LYS A 155 4.26 -22.50 0.18
C LYS A 155 4.41 -24.02 0.24
N TYR A 156 5.18 -24.52 1.21
CA TYR A 156 5.33 -25.96 1.43
C TYR A 156 4.00 -26.62 1.81
N ASP A 157 3.26 -26.04 2.77
CA ASP A 157 1.97 -26.55 3.21
C ASP A 157 0.94 -26.58 2.06
N LEU A 158 0.91 -25.54 1.23
CA LEU A 158 0.04 -25.47 0.06
C LEU A 158 0.40 -26.55 -0.96
N LYS A 159 1.70 -26.78 -1.24
CA LYS A 159 2.15 -27.86 -2.13
C LYS A 159 1.81 -29.24 -1.58
N ALA A 160 2.07 -29.48 -0.30
CA ALA A 160 1.74 -30.75 0.36
C ALA A 160 0.23 -31.04 0.35
N ALA A 161 -0.61 -30.02 0.52
CA ALA A 161 -2.07 -30.15 0.43
C ALA A 161 -2.56 -30.45 -1.00
N THR A 162 -1.85 -29.99 -2.02
CA THR A 162 -2.17 -30.30 -3.42
C THR A 162 -1.66 -31.66 -3.89
N GLU A 163 -0.58 -32.18 -3.29
CA GLU A 163 0.05 -33.44 -3.68
C GLU A 163 -0.50 -34.66 -2.91
N LYS A 164 -1.05 -34.47 -1.71
CA LYS A 164 -1.62 -35.58 -0.94
C LYS A 164 -3.04 -35.90 -1.47
N PRO A 165 -3.27 -37.05 -2.12
CA PRO A 165 -4.64 -37.47 -2.40
C PRO A 165 -5.34 -37.69 -1.07
N ALA A 166 -6.59 -37.23 -0.96
CA ALA A 166 -7.42 -37.46 0.23
C ALA A 166 -7.25 -38.91 0.68
N PRO A 167 -6.98 -39.21 1.96
CA PRO A 167 -7.03 -40.58 2.42
C PRO A 167 -8.42 -41.09 2.06
N ALA A 168 -8.47 -42.07 1.17
CA ALA A 168 -9.70 -42.78 0.83
C ALA A 168 -10.34 -43.14 2.17
N LEU A 169 -11.50 -42.53 2.44
CA LEU A 169 -12.34 -42.90 3.55
C LEU A 169 -12.49 -44.41 3.45
N VAL A 170 -11.87 -45.09 4.40
CA VAL A 170 -11.91 -46.53 4.55
C VAL A 170 -13.39 -46.90 4.63
N ALA A 171 -13.92 -47.37 3.50
CA ALA A 171 -15.21 -47.99 3.40
C ALA A 171 -15.12 -49.33 4.14
N VAL A 172 -15.27 -49.30 5.46
CA VAL A 172 -15.49 -50.48 6.29
C VAL A 172 -16.68 -50.17 7.19
N GLN A 173 -17.86 -50.20 6.60
CA GLN A 173 -19.12 -50.46 7.31
C GLN A 173 -20.11 -51.02 6.30
N GLY A 174 -19.98 -52.32 6.04
CA GLY A 174 -20.81 -53.03 5.09
C GLY A 174 -20.48 -54.51 5.05
N LYS A 175 -20.83 -55.23 6.12
CA LYS A 175 -21.28 -56.64 6.11
C LYS A 175 -21.41 -57.17 7.53
N GLU A 176 -22.60 -57.04 8.10
CA GLU A 176 -23.19 -58.05 8.97
C GLU A 176 -24.65 -58.10 8.51
N ALA A 177 -24.91 -58.97 7.54
CA ALA A 177 -26.24 -59.34 7.10
C ALA A 177 -26.44 -60.80 7.50
N LYS A 178 -27.54 -61.03 8.21
CA LYS A 178 -28.24 -62.30 8.46
C LYS A 178 -27.89 -63.04 9.75
#